data_AF-A0A5K1EAI4-F1
#
_entry.id   AF-A0A5K1EAI4-F1
#
_cell.length_a   1.000
_cell.length_b   1.000
_cell.length_c   1.000
_cell.angle_alpha   90.00
_cell.angle_beta   90.00
_cell.angle_gamma   90.00
#
_symmetry.space_group_name_H-M   'P 1'
#
loop_
_entity.id
_entity.type
_entity.pdbx_description
1 polymer ?
#
loop_
_entity_poly.entity_id
_entity_poly.type
_entity_poly.pdbx_seq_one_letter_code
_entity_poly.pdbx_strand_id
1 'polypeptide(L)' 'MLEGRALIQDTDMPTKMQIHAMTSASHALDLYDVLDCKSIAAHIKK' A
#
# COMPACT_ATOMS: atom_id res chain seq x y z
N MET A 1 5.73 9.39 1.83
CA MET A 1 6.10 9.30 0.39
C MET A 1 7.05 8.13 0.10
N LEU A 2 6.49 6.98 -0.24
CA LEU A 2 7.19 5.79 -0.76
C LEU A 2 7.21 5.72 -2.29
N GLU A 3 6.79 6.77 -2.99
CA GLU A 3 6.70 6.79 -4.46
C GLU A 3 8.03 6.33 -5.09
N GLY A 4 7.94 5.28 -5.90
CA GLY A 4 9.10 4.69 -6.57
C GLY A 4 10.02 3.80 -5.72
N ARG A 5 9.73 3.58 -4.42
CA ARG A 5 10.56 2.74 -3.54
C ARG A 5 9.95 1.39 -3.18
N ALA A 6 8.64 1.24 -3.37
CA ALA A 6 7.97 -0.03 -3.13
C ALA A 6 8.31 -1.03 -4.24
N LEU A 7 8.76 -2.22 -3.83
CA LEU A 7 9.08 -3.34 -4.72
C LEU A 7 8.07 -4.45 -4.48
N ILE A 8 7.41 -4.91 -5.54
CA ILE A 8 6.55 -6.09 -5.50
C ILE A 8 7.47 -7.31 -5.52
N GLN A 9 7.34 -8.20 -4.52
CA GLN A 9 8.10 -9.45 -4.46
C GLN A 9 7.46 -10.54 -5.32
N ASP A 10 6.19 -10.86 -5.05
CA ASP A 10 5.44 -11.88 -5.78
C ASP A 10 3.94 -11.50 -5.82
N THR A 11 3.25 -11.84 -6.90
CA THR A 11 1.84 -11.48 -7.09
C THR A 11 1.19 -12.20 -8.28
N ASP A 12 -0.05 -12.64 -8.08
CA ASP A 12 -0.94 -13.09 -9.15
C ASP A 12 -1.89 -11.98 -9.64
N MET A 13 -1.79 -10.77 -9.08
CA MET A 13 -2.67 -9.67 -9.44
C MET A 13 -2.28 -9.08 -10.81
N PRO A 14 -3.24 -8.67 -11.65
CA PRO A 14 -2.94 -7.95 -12.88
C PRO A 14 -2.32 -6.58 -12.58
N THR A 15 -1.49 -6.05 -13.49
CA THR A 15 -0.73 -4.79 -13.30
C THR A 15 -1.60 -3.62 -12.83
N LYS A 16 -2.83 -3.50 -13.37
CA LYS A 16 -3.77 -2.45 -12.95
C LYS A 16 -4.14 -2.53 -11.48
N MET A 17 -4.32 -3.74 -10.96
CA MET A 17 -4.64 -3.99 -9.55
C MET A 17 -3.40 -3.80 -8.67
N GLN A 18 -2.21 -4.19 -9.15
CA GLN A 18 -0.95 -3.91 -8.46
C GLN A 18 -0.72 -2.40 -8.26
N ILE A 19 -0.93 -1.60 -9.31
CA ILE A 19 -0.81 -0.13 -9.24
C ILE A 19 -1.79 0.41 -8.18
N HIS A 20 -3.03 -0.05 -8.18
CA HIS A 20 -4.02 0.39 -7.20
C HIS A 20 -3.64 0.01 -5.76
N ALA A 21 -3.15 -1.21 -5.55
CA ALA A 21 -2.67 -1.67 -4.25
C ALA A 21 -1.48 -0.83 -3.76
N MET A 22 -0.52 -0.51 -4.63
CA MET A 22 0.61 0.36 -4.30
C MET A 22 0.18 1.78 -3.95
N THR A 23 -0.76 2.36 -4.68
CA THR A 23 -1.32 3.68 -4.37
C THR A 23 -2.04 3.68 -3.02
N SER A 24 -2.87 2.67 -2.75
CA SER A 24 -3.57 2.53 -1.47
C SER A 24 -2.61 2.39 -0.29
N ALA A 25 -1.56 1.56 -0.44
CA ALA A 25 -0.53 1.39 0.57
C ALA A 25 0.29 2.67 0.81
N SER A 26 0.67 3.39 -0.25
CA SER A 26 1.37 4.68 -0.11
C SER A 26 0.50 5.69 0.62
N HIS A 27 -0.78 5.80 0.27
CA HIS A 27 -1.70 6.73 0.90
C HIS A 27 -1.93 6.41 2.38
N ALA A 28 -2.07 5.13 2.74
CA ALA A 28 -2.18 4.72 4.13
C ALA A 28 -0.95 5.15 4.95
N LEU A 29 0.25 5.06 4.39
CA LEU A 29 1.49 5.48 5.05
C LEU A 29 1.69 7.00 5.11
N ASP A 30 0.98 7.76 4.30
CA ASP A 30 0.93 9.22 4.41
C ASP A 30 -0.11 9.67 5.46
N LEU A 31 -1.10 8.84 5.79
CA LEU A 31 -2.18 9.14 6.74
C LEU A 31 -1.91 8.67 8.18
N TYR A 32 -1.23 7.54 8.34
CA TYR A 32 -1.05 6.89 9.64
C TYR A 32 0.41 6.83 10.04
N ASP A 33 0.67 6.81 11.35
CA ASP A 33 2.00 6.52 11.87
C ASP A 33 2.43 5.10 11.46
N VAL A 34 3.70 4.93 11.13
CA VAL A 34 4.26 3.65 10.70
C VAL A 34 4.14 2.54 11.76
N LEU A 35 3.97 2.91 13.03
CA LEU A 35 3.72 1.97 14.13
C LEU A 35 2.24 1.58 14.27
N ASP A 36 1.32 2.34 13.65
CA ASP A 36 -0.12 2.01 13.63
C ASP A 36 -0.48 1.06 12.48
N CYS A 37 0.11 -0.14 12.55
CA CYS A 37 -0.10 -1.19 11.54
C CYS A 37 -1.58 -1.58 11.39
N LYS A 38 -2.41 -1.40 12.43
CA LYS A 38 -3.84 -1.76 12.39
C LYS A 38 -4.62 -0.79 11.51
N SER A 39 -4.39 0.51 11.67
CA SER A 39 -5.06 1.53 10.85
C SER A 39 -4.61 1.45 9.39
N ILE A 40 -3.31 1.22 9.15
CA ILE A 40 -2.77 1.02 7.80
C ILE A 40 -3.43 -0.18 7.11
N ALA A 41 -3.43 -1.34 7.75
CA ALA A 41 -4.03 -2.55 7.18
C ALA A 41 -5.55 -2.39 6.97
N ALA A 42 -6.25 -1.73 7.90
CA ALA A 42 -7.67 -1.45 7.77
C ALA A 42 -7.99 -0.52 6.58
N HIS A 43 -7.12 0.45 6.29
CA HIS A 43 -7.27 1.34 5.14
C HIS A 43 -7.05 0.60 3.82
N ILE A 44 -6.00 -0.21 3.72
CA ILE A 44 -5.67 -0.95 2.49
C ILE A 44 -6.75 -1.99 2.15
N LYS A 45 -7.41 -2.57 3.16
CA LYS A 45 -8.45 -3.60 2.98
C LYS A 45 -9.80 -3.05 2.49
N LYS A 46 -10.07 -1.75 2.70
CA LYS A 46 -11.37 -1.13 2.37
C LYS A 46 -11.50 -0.91 0.87
#